data_AF-A0A820PQT3-F1
#
_entry.id   AF-A0A820PQT3-F1
#
_cell.length_a   1.000
_cell.length_b   1.000
_cell.length_c   1.000
_cell.angle_alpha   90.00
_cell.angle_beta   90.00
_cell.angle_gamma   90.00
#
_symmetry.space_group_name_H-M   'P 1'
#
loop_
_entity.id
_entity.type
_entity.pdbx_description
1 polymer ?
#
loop_
_entity_poly.entity_id
_entity_poly.type
_entity_poly.pdbx_seq_one_letter_code
_entity_poly.pdbx_strand_id
1 'polypeptide(L)'
;DEDPYVRKTAAVCVAKLYDINQQLVDDQGFLDMLRDLISDSNPMVVANAVAALSEISEQSPQSKIFDLNGPTINKLLTALNECTEWGQVFILDAIANYSPK
;
A
#
# COMPACT_ATOMS: atom_id res chain seq x y z
N ASP A 1 -4.51 -3.04 15.08
CA ASP A 1 -3.51 -3.56 16.02
C ASP A 1 -2.61 -2.40 16.44
N GLU A 2 -2.18 -2.35 17.70
CA GLU A 2 -1.35 -1.26 18.23
C GLU A 2 0.11 -1.38 17.77
N ASP A 3 0.60 -2.59 17.50
CA ASP A 3 1.99 -2.83 17.12
C ASP A 3 2.21 -2.59 15.61
N PRO A 4 3.07 -1.63 15.21
CA PRO A 4 3.42 -1.41 13.82
C PRO A 4 3.98 -2.65 13.11
N TYR A 5 4.67 -3.54 13.84
CA TYR A 5 5.17 -4.79 13.29
C TYR A 5 4.03 -5.71 12.85
N VAL A 6 2.96 -5.79 13.63
CA VAL A 6 1.78 -6.58 13.29
C VAL A 6 1.05 -5.94 12.10
N ARG A 7 0.86 -4.62 12.12
CA ARG A 7 0.18 -3.90 11.01
C ARG A 7 0.91 -4.05 9.68
N LYS A 8 2.24 -3.85 9.64
CA LYS A 8 3.02 -4.00 8.39
C LYS A 8 3.04 -5.42 7.87
N THR A 9 2.97 -6.41 8.77
CA THR A 9 2.92 -7.83 8.40
C THR A 9 1.55 -8.18 7.84
N ALA A 10 0.48 -7.70 8.48
CA ALA A 10 -0.89 -7.85 8.01
C ALA A 10 -1.09 -7.25 6.62
N ALA A 11 -0.52 -6.07 6.34
CA ALA A 11 -0.58 -5.45 5.01
C ALA A 11 -0.05 -6.38 3.91
N VAL A 12 1.11 -7.01 4.12
CA VAL A 12 1.69 -7.99 3.18
C VAL A 12 0.84 -9.27 3.11
N CYS A 13 0.23 -9.70 4.23
CA CYS A 13 -0.67 -10.84 4.24
C CYS A 13 -1.93 -10.61 3.41
N VAL A 14 -2.44 -9.37 3.32
CA VAL A 14 -3.58 -9.05 2.45
C VAL A 14 -3.24 -9.29 0.99
N ALA A 15 -2.06 -8.87 0.51
CA ALA A 15 -1.60 -9.17 -0.85
C ALA A 15 -1.51 -10.68 -1.10
N LYS A 16 -0.88 -11.43 -0.19
CA LYS A 16 -0.82 -12.90 -0.29
C LYS A 16 -2.19 -13.56 -0.28
N LEU A 17 -3.15 -13.02 0.48
CA LEU A 17 -4.51 -13.54 0.49
C LEU A 17 -5.22 -13.22 -0.82
N TYR A 18 -4.95 -12.07 -1.43
CA TYR A 18 -5.48 -11.70 -2.75
C TYR A 18 -5.03 -12.69 -3.82
N ASP A 19 -3.76 -13.12 -3.81
CA ASP A 19 -3.23 -14.15 -4.71
C ASP A 19 -4.01 -15.48 -4.62
N ILE A 20 -4.51 -15.80 -3.42
CA ILE A 20 -5.20 -17.05 -3.13
C ILE A 20 -6.71 -16.93 -3.42
N ASN A 21 -7.33 -15.82 -3.02
CA ASN A 21 -8.75 -15.59 -3.11
C ASN A 21 -9.10 -14.10 -3.15
N GLN A 22 -9.17 -13.54 -4.36
CA GLN A 22 -9.51 -12.14 -4.61
C GLN A 22 -10.91 -11.78 -4.09
N GLN A 23 -11.92 -12.62 -4.36
CA GLN A 23 -13.30 -12.38 -3.93
C GLN A 23 -13.41 -12.24 -2.41
N LEU A 24 -12.68 -13.05 -1.65
CA LEU A 24 -12.68 -12.95 -0.19
C LEU A 24 -12.08 -11.61 0.28
N VAL A 25 -11.00 -11.14 -0.35
CA VAL A 25 -10.37 -9.86 -0.02
C VAL A 25 -11.32 -8.69 -0.29
N ASP A 26 -12.07 -8.76 -1.38
CA ASP A 26 -13.11 -7.78 -1.73
C ASP A 26 -14.29 -7.84 -0.76
N ASP A 27 -14.84 -9.03 -0.51
CA ASP A 27 -16.01 -9.24 0.36
C ASP A 27 -15.76 -8.81 1.81
N GLN A 28 -14.52 -8.97 2.30
CA GLN A 28 -14.13 -8.55 3.64
C GLN A 28 -13.71 -7.07 3.72
N GLY A 29 -13.64 -6.35 2.58
CA GLY A 29 -13.23 -4.96 2.54
C GLY A 29 -11.76 -4.74 2.90
N PHE A 30 -10.91 -5.75 2.74
CA PHE A 30 -9.49 -5.63 3.12
C PHE A 30 -8.72 -4.66 2.22
N LEU A 31 -9.16 -4.43 0.98
CA LEU A 31 -8.58 -3.39 0.12
C LEU A 31 -8.74 -2.00 0.72
N ASP A 32 -9.91 -1.69 1.30
CA ASP A 32 -10.15 -0.38 1.92
C ASP A 32 -9.31 -0.22 3.18
N MET A 33 -9.23 -1.27 4.01
CA MET A 33 -8.34 -1.26 5.17
C MET A 33 -6.87 -1.06 4.77
N LEU A 34 -6.43 -1.67 3.67
CA LEU A 34 -5.07 -1.53 3.15
C LEU A 34 -4.81 -0.11 2.64
N ARG A 35 -5.79 0.55 2.01
CA ARG A 35 -5.71 1.96 1.61
C ARG A 35 -5.59 2.89 2.81
N ASP A 36 -6.31 2.62 3.89
CA ASP A 36 -6.23 3.41 5.12
C ASP A 36 -4.82 3.36 5.73
N LEU A 37 -4.12 2.23 5.60
CA LEU A 37 -2.73 2.08 6.08
C LEU A 37 -1.71 2.97 5.34
N ILE A 38 -2.03 3.53 4.17
CA ILE A 38 -1.17 4.56 3.55
C ILE A 38 -1.08 5.82 4.42
N SER A 39 -2.07 6.04 5.27
CA SER A 39 -2.11 7.16 6.22
C SER A 39 -1.65 6.77 7.63
N ASP A 40 -1.01 5.60 7.81
CA ASP A 40 -0.47 5.20 9.11
C ASP A 40 0.63 6.16 9.58
N SER A 41 0.67 6.39 10.88
CA SER A 41 1.74 7.16 11.54
C SER A 41 3.13 6.55 11.41
N ASN A 42 3.23 5.24 11.17
CA ASN A 42 4.50 4.54 11.07
C ASN A 42 4.93 4.36 9.60
N PRO A 43 6.08 4.92 9.19
CA PRO A 43 6.51 4.90 7.79
C PRO A 43 6.80 3.48 7.26
N MET A 44 7.14 2.51 8.12
CA MET A 44 7.31 1.11 7.70
C MET A 44 5.96 0.44 7.38
N VAL A 45 4.88 0.82 8.08
CA VAL A 45 3.54 0.33 7.77
C VAL A 45 3.08 0.92 6.44
N VAL A 46 3.29 2.22 6.24
CA VAL A 46 2.99 2.90 4.97
C VAL A 46 3.72 2.24 3.81
N ALA A 47 5.03 2.01 3.93
CA ALA A 47 5.83 1.38 2.87
C ALA A 47 5.31 -0.02 2.49
N ASN A 48 4.96 -0.86 3.48
CA ASN A 48 4.41 -2.19 3.21
C ASN A 48 3.00 -2.14 2.64
N ALA A 49 2.17 -1.18 3.05
CA ALA A 49 0.85 -0.98 2.47
C ALA A 49 0.93 -0.56 0.99
N VAL A 50 1.87 0.33 0.66
CA VAL A 50 2.17 0.72 -0.72
C VAL A 50 2.64 -0.47 -1.55
N ALA A 51 3.59 -1.25 -1.04
CA ALA A 51 4.08 -2.45 -1.74
C ALA A 51 2.94 -3.43 -2.04
N ALA A 52 2.11 -3.73 -1.03
CA ALA A 52 0.97 -4.63 -1.16
C ALA A 52 -0.08 -4.09 -2.16
N LEU A 53 -0.39 -2.79 -2.15
CA LEU A 53 -1.34 -2.20 -3.09
C LEU A 53 -0.81 -2.18 -4.52
N SER A 54 0.48 -1.91 -4.71
CA SER A 54 1.11 -1.97 -6.03
C SER A 54 1.04 -3.39 -6.61
N GLU A 55 1.39 -4.40 -5.82
CA GLU A 55 1.32 -5.82 -6.22
C GLU A 55 -0.10 -6.25 -6.59
N ILE A 56 -1.09 -5.90 -5.77
CA ILE A 56 -2.51 -6.18 -6.06
C ILE A 56 -2.95 -5.45 -7.34
N SER A 57 -2.54 -4.20 -7.52
CA SER A 57 -2.91 -3.40 -8.70
C SER A 57 -2.35 -3.97 -10.00
N GLU A 58 -1.18 -4.62 -9.97
CA GLU A 58 -0.59 -5.30 -11.13
C GLU A 58 -1.40 -6.53 -11.53
N GLN A 59 -1.99 -7.24 -10.56
CA GLN A 59 -2.83 -8.41 -10.82
C GLN A 59 -4.22 -8.06 -11.32
N SER A 60 -4.68 -6.84 -11.09
CA SER A 60 -6.00 -6.38 -11.54
C SER A 60 -5.93 -4.99 -12.17
N PRO A 61 -5.36 -4.85 -13.39
CA PRO A 61 -5.10 -3.54 -14.01
C PRO A 61 -6.37 -2.74 -14.34
N GLN A 62 -7.52 -3.40 -14.43
CA GLN A 62 -8.81 -2.77 -14.73
C GLN A 62 -9.46 -2.14 -13.50
N SER A 63 -9.17 -2.69 -12.32
CA SER A 63 -9.60 -2.12 -11.05
C SER A 63 -8.54 -1.11 -10.62
N LYS A 64 -8.90 0.18 -10.56
CA LYS A 64 -8.05 1.25 -10.06
C LYS A 64 -7.86 1.14 -8.55
N ILE A 65 -7.25 0.05 -8.11
CA ILE A 65 -7.15 -0.31 -6.69
C ILE A 65 -6.25 0.69 -5.97
N PHE A 66 -5.25 1.20 -6.68
CA PHE A 66 -4.26 2.13 -6.18
C PHE A 66 -4.25 3.44 -6.97
N ASP A 67 -5.34 4.22 -6.82
CA ASP A 67 -5.43 5.56 -7.41
C ASP A 67 -4.62 6.57 -6.58
N LEU A 68 -3.39 6.84 -7.03
CA LEU A 68 -2.54 7.88 -6.47
C LEU A 68 -3.10 9.26 -6.82
N ASN A 69 -3.21 10.13 -5.80
CA ASN A 69 -3.60 11.52 -5.92
C ASN A 69 -2.59 12.44 -5.22
N GLY A 70 -2.61 13.73 -5.50
CA GLY A 70 -1.66 14.71 -4.92
C GLY A 70 -1.50 14.62 -3.40
N PRO A 71 -2.60 14.57 -2.61
CA PRO A 71 -2.53 14.36 -1.16
C PRO A 71 -1.82 13.06 -0.76
N THR A 72 -2.13 11.94 -1.40
CA THR A 72 -1.48 10.65 -1.13
C THR A 72 0.02 10.72 -1.47
N ILE A 73 0.38 11.31 -2.61
CA ILE A 73 1.79 11.50 -3.01
C ILE A 73 2.55 12.30 -1.95
N ASN A 74 1.99 13.39 -1.41
CA ASN A 74 2.65 14.17 -0.35
C ASN A 74 2.87 13.36 0.94
N LYS A 75 1.93 12.51 1.31
CA LYS A 75 2.10 11.58 2.44
C LYS A 75 3.23 10.59 2.18
N LEU A 76 3.26 10.01 0.97
CA LEU A 76 4.33 9.09 0.56
C LEU A 76 5.70 9.75 0.56
N LEU A 77 5.81 10.99 0.08
CA LEU A 77 7.07 11.76 0.10
C LEU A 77 7.53 12.11 1.52
N THR A 78 6.60 12.27 2.46
CA THR A 78 6.94 12.46 3.88
C THR A 78 7.47 11.15 4.48
N ALA A 79 6.76 10.04 4.25
CA ALA A 79 7.17 8.71 4.70
C ALA A 79 8.51 8.25 4.09
N LEU A 80 8.81 8.68 2.85
CA LEU A 80 10.05 8.38 2.14
C LEU A 80 11.31 8.79 2.93
N ASN A 81 11.25 9.89 3.66
CA ASN A 81 12.40 10.38 4.44
C ASN A 81 12.64 9.58 5.73
N GLU A 82 11.65 8.79 6.16
CA GLU A 82 11.64 8.13 7.47
C GLU A 82 11.58 6.59 7.38
N CYS A 83 11.41 6.04 6.18
CA CYS A 83 11.40 4.59 5.95
C CYS A 83 12.81 4.03 5.67
N THR A 84 12.90 2.70 5.72
CA THR A 84 14.13 1.98 5.36
C THR A 84 14.41 2.07 3.86
N GLU A 85 15.61 1.67 3.45
CA GLU A 85 16.04 1.66 2.05
C GLU A 85 15.08 0.87 1.16
N TRP A 86 14.58 -0.27 1.65
CA TRP A 86 13.56 -1.06 0.95
C TRP A 86 12.21 -0.35 0.88
N GLY A 87 11.81 0.34 1.95
CA GLY A 87 10.60 1.15 1.93
C GLY A 87 10.69 2.30 0.95
N GLN A 88 11.87 2.89 0.77
CA GLN A 88 12.10 3.94 -0.21
C GLN A 88 11.92 3.43 -1.63
N VAL A 89 12.46 2.25 -1.93
CA VAL A 89 12.26 1.59 -3.24
C VAL A 89 10.77 1.42 -3.53
N PHE A 90 10.01 0.84 -2.61
CA PHE A 90 8.56 0.62 -2.82
C PHE A 90 7.79 1.92 -3.06
N ILE A 91 8.11 2.98 -2.30
CA ILE A 91 7.45 4.26 -2.45
C ILE A 91 7.83 4.93 -3.78
N LEU A 92 9.11 4.89 -4.17
CA LEU A 92 9.56 5.48 -5.43
C LEU A 92 8.97 4.75 -6.63
N ASP A 93 8.88 3.42 -6.60
CA ASP A 93 8.27 2.61 -7.65
C ASP A 93 6.77 2.94 -7.79
N ALA A 94 6.06 3.09 -6.68
CA ALA A 94 4.67 3.54 -6.69
C ALA A 94 4.50 4.93 -7.31
N ILE A 95 5.34 5.90 -6.91
CA ILE A 95 5.28 7.27 -7.43
C ILE A 95 5.66 7.32 -8.92
N ALA A 96 6.56 6.46 -9.39
CA ALA A 96 6.94 6.39 -10.80
C ALA A 96 5.75 6.06 -11.73
N ASN A 97 4.75 5.34 -11.20
CA ASN A 97 3.52 5.01 -11.92
C ASN A 97 2.47 6.14 -11.90
N TYR A 98 2.67 7.19 -11.09
CA TYR A 98 1.78 8.35 -11.04
C TYR A 98 2.07 9.33 -12.17
N SER A 99 1.05 9.64 -12.98
CA SER A 99 1.10 10.71 -13.96
C SER A 99 0.40 11.96 -13.40
N PRO A 100 1.13 13.03 -13.03
CA PRO A 100 0.51 14.27 -12.57
C PRO A 100 -0.32 14.90 -13.69
N LYS A 101 -1.53 15.35 -13.34
CA LYS A 101 -2.40 16.13 -14.23
C LYS A 101 -2.16 17.62 -14.07
#